data_AF-A0A2V8MZF1-F1
#
_entry.id   AF-A0A2V8MZF1-F1
#
_cell.length_a   1.000
_cell.length_b   1.000
_cell.length_c   1.000
_cell.angle_alpha   90.00
_cell.angle_beta   90.00
_cell.angle_gamma   90.00
#
_symmetry.space_group_name_H-M   'P 1'
#
loop_
_entity.id
_entity.type
_entity.pdbx_description
1 polymer ?
#
loop_
_entity_poly.entity_id
_entity_poly.type
_entity_poly.pdbx_seq_one_letter_code
_entity_poly.pdbx_strand_id
1 'polypeptide(L)'
;ANIIRQVGHALGAAHDKGVFHRDLKPENIMLQRSGVSGEYVKLIDFGIASVGDSQVPGQIETSKAIGTPAYMAPEQILGKGSGASDIYAMGVIAYEMLTGQRPENSAEGVIVKPRELRPGIPAAAQDTIIAALSYQPERRPARPDDFGEQLARS
;
A
#
# COMPACT_ATOMS: atom_id res chain seq x y z
N ALA A 1 -0.22 -10.37 11.45
CA ALA A 1 0.22 -9.03 10.99
C ALA A 1 -0.62 -7.90 11.61
N ASN A 2 -0.38 -7.49 12.87
CA ASN A 2 -1.29 -6.57 13.57
C ASN A 2 -1.31 -5.13 13.03
N ILE A 3 -0.15 -4.58 12.64
CA ILE A 3 -0.04 -3.21 12.10
C ILE A 3 -0.82 -3.10 10.79
N ILE A 4 -0.53 -3.97 9.81
CA ILE A 4 -1.21 -3.97 8.51
C ILE A 4 -2.72 -4.18 8.68
N ARG A 5 -3.16 -5.06 9.57
CA ARG A 5 -4.59 -5.23 9.87
C ARG A 5 -5.24 -3.90 10.30
N GLN A 6 -4.62 -3.17 11.24
CA GLN A 6 -5.15 -1.87 11.69
C GLN A 6 -5.12 -0.79 10.60
N VAL A 7 -4.08 -0.76 9.75
CA VAL A 7 -4.04 0.11 8.57
C VAL A 7 -5.22 -0.18 7.63
N GLY A 8 -5.51 -1.45 7.39
CA GLY A 8 -6.65 -1.89 6.59
C GLY A 8 -7.97 -1.34 7.10
N HIS A 9 -8.22 -1.53 8.40
CA HIS A 9 -9.41 -0.99 9.11
C HIS A 9 -9.53 0.54 9.01
N ALA A 10 -8.42 1.25 9.16
CA ALA A 10 -8.41 2.72 9.06
C ALA A 10 -8.70 3.22 7.64
N LEU A 11 -8.12 2.57 6.62
CA LEU A 11 -8.39 2.88 5.22
C LEU A 11 -9.82 2.53 4.83
N GLY A 12 -10.33 1.37 5.25
CA GLY A 12 -11.69 0.93 4.95
C GLY A 12 -12.74 1.91 5.48
N ALA A 13 -12.57 2.36 6.73
CA ALA A 13 -13.44 3.37 7.34
C ALA A 13 -13.38 4.73 6.61
N ALA A 14 -12.26 5.08 5.97
CA ALA A 14 -12.14 6.27 5.14
C ALA A 14 -12.79 6.07 3.76
N HIS A 15 -12.57 4.90 3.14
CA HIS A 15 -13.16 4.52 1.85
C HIS A 15 -14.69 4.52 1.90
N ASP A 16 -15.28 4.05 3.01
CA ASP A 16 -16.73 4.08 3.24
C ASP A 16 -17.32 5.51 3.26
N LYS A 17 -16.47 6.52 3.49
CA LYS A 17 -16.83 7.95 3.44
C LYS A 17 -16.45 8.61 2.11
N GLY A 18 -16.01 7.83 1.13
CA GLY A 18 -15.52 8.33 -0.16
C GLY A 18 -14.17 9.04 -0.09
N VAL A 19 -13.40 8.83 0.99
CA VAL A 19 -12.08 9.43 1.19
C VAL A 19 -11.00 8.38 0.92
N PHE A 20 -10.13 8.64 -0.05
CA PHE A 20 -8.98 7.79 -0.38
C PHE A 20 -7.69 8.47 0.09
N HIS A 21 -6.73 7.69 0.59
CA HIS A 21 -5.49 8.24 1.13
C HIS A 21 -4.58 8.79 0.03
N ARG A 22 -4.36 8.05 -1.06
CA ARG A 22 -3.57 8.42 -2.25
C ARG A 22 -2.11 8.81 -2.02
N ASP A 23 -1.63 8.77 -0.79
CA ASP A 23 -0.22 9.00 -0.41
C ASP A 23 0.16 8.09 0.76
N LEU A 24 -0.35 6.84 0.75
CA LEU A 24 -0.04 5.91 1.82
C LEU A 24 1.43 5.46 1.71
N LYS A 25 2.17 5.63 2.79
CA LYS A 25 3.60 5.28 2.93
C LYS A 25 3.92 5.09 4.42
N PRO A 26 5.04 4.43 4.79
CA PRO A 26 5.38 4.19 6.19
C PRO A 26 5.44 5.46 7.04
N GLU A 27 5.89 6.58 6.49
CA GLU A 27 5.98 7.87 7.17
C GLU A 27 4.60 8.41 7.60
N ASN A 28 3.54 7.99 6.91
CA ASN A 28 2.15 8.38 7.18
C ASN A 28 1.44 7.39 8.12
N ILE A 29 2.14 6.38 8.64
CA ILE A 29 1.63 5.38 9.59
C ILE A 29 2.26 5.62 10.96
N MET A 30 1.54 6.31 11.85
CA MET A 30 2.01 6.54 13.21
C MET A 30 1.66 5.37 14.13
N LEU A 31 2.63 4.92 14.92
CA LEU A 31 2.42 3.96 16.01
C LEU A 31 2.35 4.70 17.34
N GLN A 32 1.19 4.68 17.98
CA GLN A 32 0.99 5.23 19.31
C GLN A 32 0.97 4.10 20.34
N ARG A 33 1.84 4.20 21.36
CA ARG A 33 1.80 3.31 22.52
C ARG A 33 0.78 3.84 23.52
N SER A 34 -0.28 3.08 23.78
CA SER A 34 -1.16 3.34 24.92
C SER A 34 -0.75 2.41 26.06
N GLY A 35 -0.38 2.96 27.20
CA GLY A 35 0.23 2.22 28.31
C GLY A 35 -0.55 1.00 28.81
N VAL A 36 -1.87 0.95 28.60
CA VAL A 36 -2.76 -0.12 29.13
C VAL A 36 -3.28 -1.06 28.04
N SER A 37 -3.22 -0.69 26.74
CA SER A 37 -3.98 -1.40 25.69
C SER A 37 -3.23 -1.64 24.37
N GLY A 38 -1.91 -1.50 24.34
CA GLY A 38 -1.07 -1.92 23.21
C GLY A 38 -0.77 -0.82 22.19
N GLU A 39 -0.22 -1.23 21.03
CA GLU A 39 0.16 -0.36 19.93
C GLU A 39 -1.02 -0.11 18.98
N TYR A 40 -1.35 1.18 18.78
CA TYR A 40 -2.41 1.64 17.89
C TYR A 40 -1.83 2.33 16.66
N VAL A 41 -2.41 2.04 15.50
CA VAL A 41 -2.09 2.73 14.25
C VAL A 41 -2.96 3.97 14.09
N LYS A 42 -2.34 5.08 13.72
CA LYS A 42 -3.01 6.28 13.23
C LYS A 42 -2.47 6.66 11.86
N LEU A 43 -3.36 6.79 10.89
CA LEU A 43 -3.01 7.32 9.56
C LEU A 43 -3.06 8.84 9.59
N ILE A 44 -2.04 9.47 9.01
CA ILE A 44 -1.92 10.92 8.88
C ILE A 44 -1.77 11.30 7.40
N ASP A 45 -1.88 12.59 7.09
CA ASP A 45 -1.59 13.14 5.76
C ASP A 45 -2.31 12.42 4.61
N PHE A 46 -3.63 12.22 4.78
CA PHE A 46 -4.51 11.91 3.67
C PHE A 46 -4.25 12.96 2.57
N GLY A 47 -4.06 12.50 1.33
CA GLY A 47 -3.47 13.23 0.21
C GLY A 47 -4.28 14.42 -0.30
N ILE A 48 -4.57 15.39 0.58
CA ILE A 48 -5.18 16.68 0.29
C ILE A 48 -4.30 17.46 -0.72
N ALA A 49 -3.00 17.15 -0.78
CA ALA A 49 -2.06 17.70 -1.76
C ALA A 49 -2.03 16.96 -3.12
N SER A 50 -2.69 15.82 -3.27
CA SER A 50 -2.65 15.00 -4.50
C SER A 50 -3.68 15.44 -5.56
N VAL A 51 -4.42 16.53 -5.32
CA VAL A 51 -5.17 17.24 -6.38
C VAL A 51 -4.18 18.07 -7.19
N GLY A 52 -3.28 17.37 -7.87
CA GLY A 52 -2.39 17.94 -8.87
C GLY A 52 -3.05 17.84 -10.24
N ASP A 53 -3.92 18.81 -10.53
CA ASP A 53 -4.30 19.22 -11.89
C ASP A 53 -3.04 19.66 -12.67
N SER A 54 -2.15 18.73 -13.01
CA SER A 54 -0.99 19.02 -13.84
C SER A 54 -0.69 17.84 -14.72
N GLN A 55 -1.48 17.77 -15.78
CA GLN A 55 -1.12 17.05 -16.99
C GLN A 55 0.26 17.50 -17.48
N VAL A 56 1.17 16.55 -17.69
CA VAL A 56 1.97 16.49 -18.91
C VAL A 56 2.15 15.01 -19.29
N PRO A 57 1.51 14.53 -20.37
CA PRO A 57 1.85 13.24 -20.96
C PRO A 57 3.24 13.35 -21.60
N GLY A 58 4.18 12.51 -21.17
CA GLY A 58 5.41 12.26 -21.95
C GLY A 58 6.75 12.60 -21.29
N GLN A 59 6.80 13.12 -20.07
CA GLN A 59 8.09 13.35 -19.41
C GLN A 59 7.99 13.19 -17.89
N ILE A 60 8.04 11.95 -17.42
CA ILE A 60 8.46 11.69 -16.03
C ILE A 60 9.98 11.76 -16.05
N GLU A 61 10.52 12.97 -16.05
CA GLU A 61 11.88 13.13 -15.51
C GLU A 61 11.76 12.80 -14.02
N THR A 62 12.43 11.72 -13.62
CA THR A 62 12.50 11.17 -12.26
C THR A 62 13.02 12.16 -11.19
N SER A 63 13.26 13.42 -11.57
CA SER A 63 13.80 14.49 -10.74
C SER A 63 12.77 15.47 -10.16
N LYS A 64 11.48 15.39 -10.57
CA LYS A 64 10.45 16.39 -10.18
C LYS A 64 9.11 15.82 -9.68
N ALA A 65 9.02 14.53 -9.40
CA ALA A 65 7.85 13.99 -8.70
C ALA A 65 7.90 14.47 -7.24
N ILE A 66 6.99 15.37 -6.86
CA ILE A 66 6.77 15.77 -5.48
C ILE A 66 6.12 14.57 -4.77
N GLY A 67 6.94 13.74 -4.12
CA GLY A 67 6.54 12.51 -3.42
C GLY A 67 7.53 11.37 -3.66
N THR A 68 7.50 10.32 -2.81
CA THR A 68 8.32 9.11 -3.01
C THR A 68 7.54 8.14 -3.91
N PRO A 69 7.86 8.00 -5.21
CA PRO A 69 7.09 7.15 -6.14
C PRO A 69 7.09 5.65 -5.77
N ALA A 70 7.88 5.26 -4.76
CA ALA A 70 8.10 3.87 -4.40
C ALA A 70 6.86 3.12 -3.87
N TYR A 71 5.84 3.81 -3.36
CA TYR A 71 4.59 3.20 -2.89
C TYR A 71 3.41 3.47 -3.82
N MET A 72 3.63 4.24 -4.89
CA MET A 72 2.56 4.69 -5.78
C MET A 72 2.10 3.54 -6.68
N ALA A 73 0.78 3.34 -6.75
CA ALA A 73 0.19 2.37 -7.65
C ALA A 73 0.40 2.77 -9.13
N PRO A 74 0.54 1.81 -10.06
CA PRO A 74 0.76 2.12 -11.48
C PRO A 74 -0.30 3.05 -12.08
N GLU A 75 -1.58 2.83 -11.75
CA GLU A 75 -2.68 3.68 -12.23
C GLU A 75 -2.67 5.07 -11.59
N GLN A 76 -2.12 5.21 -10.37
CA GLN A 76 -2.01 6.49 -9.69
C GLN A 76 -0.94 7.38 -10.33
N ILE A 77 0.15 6.80 -10.84
CA ILE A 77 1.16 7.53 -11.64
C ILE A 77 0.51 8.15 -12.89
N LEU A 78 -0.54 7.52 -13.42
CA LEU A 78 -1.32 8.00 -14.55
C LEU A 78 -2.47 8.94 -14.14
N GLY A 79 -2.51 9.40 -12.88
CA GLY A 79 -3.55 10.30 -12.36
C GLY A 79 -4.89 9.61 -12.08
N LYS A 80 -4.96 8.27 -12.07
CA LYS A 80 -6.20 7.49 -11.88
C LYS A 80 -6.30 6.86 -10.47
N GLY A 81 -5.78 7.55 -9.46
CA GLY A 81 -5.75 7.06 -8.07
C GLY A 81 -7.15 6.80 -7.49
N SER A 82 -7.34 5.62 -6.89
CA SER A 82 -8.60 5.16 -6.30
C SER A 82 -8.36 4.39 -5.00
N GLY A 83 -9.41 3.85 -4.38
CA GLY A 83 -9.26 2.98 -3.20
C GLY A 83 -8.36 1.76 -3.46
N ALA A 84 -8.34 1.23 -4.69
CA ALA A 84 -7.42 0.16 -5.08
C ALA A 84 -5.95 0.60 -5.06
N SER A 85 -5.67 1.89 -5.25
CA SER A 85 -4.32 2.44 -5.18
C SER A 85 -3.79 2.43 -3.74
N ASP A 86 -4.66 2.69 -2.75
CA ASP A 86 -4.29 2.56 -1.33
C ASP A 86 -3.96 1.11 -0.96
N ILE A 87 -4.69 0.13 -1.52
CA ILE A 87 -4.44 -1.30 -1.30
C ILE A 87 -3.08 -1.72 -1.88
N TYR A 88 -2.73 -1.20 -3.06
CA TYR A 88 -1.41 -1.44 -3.64
C TYR A 88 -0.30 -0.91 -2.73
N ALA A 89 -0.40 0.36 -2.31
CA ALA A 89 0.57 0.97 -1.40
C ALA A 89 0.70 0.18 -0.08
N MET A 90 -0.44 -0.26 0.46
CA MET A 90 -0.48 -1.11 1.66
C MET A 90 0.20 -2.48 1.42
N GLY A 91 0.06 -3.05 0.23
CA GLY A 91 0.77 -4.24 -0.23
C GLY A 91 2.29 -4.05 -0.31
N VAL A 92 2.75 -2.90 -0.82
CA VAL A 92 4.17 -2.53 -0.88
C VAL A 92 4.75 -2.45 0.54
N ILE A 93 4.03 -1.80 1.46
CA ILE A 93 4.44 -1.69 2.87
C ILE A 93 4.49 -3.07 3.53
N ALA A 94 3.47 -3.91 3.32
CA ALA A 94 3.45 -5.27 3.87
C ALA A 94 4.61 -6.13 3.35
N TYR A 95 4.92 -6.02 2.05
CA TYR A 95 6.06 -6.68 1.42
C TYR A 95 7.36 -6.24 2.11
N GLU A 96 7.60 -4.93 2.20
CA GLU A 96 8.82 -4.36 2.80
C GLU A 96 8.98 -4.75 4.27
N MET A 97 7.91 -4.69 5.07
CA MET A 97 7.94 -5.12 6.47
C MET A 97 8.36 -6.59 6.64
N LEU A 98 8.04 -7.46 5.68
CA LEU A 98 8.28 -8.89 5.78
C LEU A 98 9.60 -9.34 5.18
N THR A 99 10.07 -8.66 4.14
CA THR A 99 11.27 -9.03 3.37
C THR A 99 12.47 -8.12 3.68
N GLY A 100 12.24 -6.94 4.27
CA GLY A 100 13.26 -5.92 4.51
C GLY A 100 13.60 -5.05 3.29
N GLN A 101 12.94 -5.27 2.15
CA GLN A 101 13.15 -4.52 0.92
C GLN A 101 11.84 -4.30 0.19
N ARG A 102 11.70 -3.22 -0.58
CA ARG A 102 10.51 -2.97 -1.41
C ARG A 102 10.52 -3.90 -2.64
N PRO A 103 9.35 -4.23 -3.21
CA PRO A 103 9.30 -4.88 -4.50
C PRO A 103 9.99 -3.99 -5.54
N GLU A 104 10.87 -4.57 -6.36
CA GLU A 104 11.46 -3.83 -7.48
C GLU A 104 10.37 -3.51 -8.50
N ASN A 105 10.23 -2.23 -8.85
CA ASN A 105 9.35 -1.78 -9.91
C ASN A 105 9.99 -2.13 -11.27
N SER A 106 9.93 -3.39 -11.66
CA SER A 106 10.20 -3.77 -13.04
C SER A 106 9.01 -3.32 -13.90
N ALA A 107 9.28 -2.67 -15.04
CA ALA A 107 8.25 -2.25 -16.00
C ALA A 107 7.39 -3.43 -16.51
N GLU A 108 7.83 -4.65 -16.26
CA GLU A 108 7.23 -5.92 -16.67
C GLU A 108 6.32 -6.54 -15.58
N GLY A 109 6.22 -5.92 -14.40
CA GLY A 109 5.36 -6.39 -13.31
C GLY A 109 5.85 -7.68 -12.64
N VAL A 110 7.12 -8.06 -12.85
CA VAL A 110 7.73 -9.21 -12.20
C VAL A 110 8.19 -8.79 -10.81
N ILE A 111 7.49 -9.29 -9.80
CA ILE A 111 7.81 -9.09 -8.39
C ILE A 111 8.55 -10.32 -7.88
N VAL A 112 9.75 -10.13 -7.32
CA VAL A 112 10.45 -11.19 -6.58
C VAL A 112 9.56 -11.66 -5.45
N LYS A 113 9.28 -12.96 -5.37
CA LYS A 113 8.29 -13.45 -4.41
C LYS A 113 8.82 -13.32 -2.97
N PRO A 114 8.00 -12.87 -1.99
CA PRO A 114 8.42 -12.75 -0.59
C PRO A 114 9.16 -13.97 -0.02
N ARG A 115 8.71 -15.19 -0.36
CA ARG A 115 9.34 -16.44 0.13
C ARG A 115 10.68 -16.75 -0.51
N GLU A 116 11.01 -16.18 -1.66
CA GLU A 116 12.36 -16.29 -2.26
C GLU A 116 13.37 -15.49 -1.43
N LEU A 117 12.93 -14.38 -0.83
CA LEU A 117 13.76 -13.53 0.05
C LEU A 117 13.75 -14.03 1.49
N ARG A 118 12.59 -14.53 1.95
CA ARG A 118 12.39 -15.03 3.31
C ARG A 118 11.52 -16.29 3.30
N PRO A 119 12.13 -17.49 3.21
CA PRO A 119 11.42 -18.76 3.09
C PRO A 119 10.41 -19.07 4.21
N GLY A 120 10.59 -18.49 5.40
CA GLY A 120 9.72 -18.66 6.56
C GLY A 120 8.39 -17.89 6.50
N ILE A 121 8.16 -17.06 5.48
CA ILE A 121 6.85 -16.43 5.26
C ILE A 121 5.83 -17.50 4.84
N PRO A 122 4.63 -17.56 5.45
CA PRO A 122 3.57 -18.46 5.01
C PRO A 122 3.19 -18.26 3.55
N ALA A 123 2.86 -19.34 2.83
CA ALA A 123 2.44 -19.27 1.43
C ALA A 123 1.22 -18.35 1.23
N ALA A 124 0.22 -18.49 2.11
CA ALA A 124 -0.98 -17.66 2.08
C ALA A 124 -0.68 -16.16 2.26
N ALA A 125 0.30 -15.82 3.12
CA ALA A 125 0.71 -14.42 3.33
C ALA A 125 1.37 -13.85 2.07
N GLN A 126 2.24 -14.63 1.42
CA GLN A 126 2.82 -14.26 0.13
C GLN A 126 1.74 -14.04 -0.94
N ASP A 127 0.81 -14.99 -1.09
CA ASP A 127 -0.21 -14.91 -2.14
C ASP A 127 -1.11 -13.68 -1.92
N THR A 128 -1.44 -13.38 -0.66
CA THR A 128 -2.18 -12.17 -0.27
C THR A 128 -1.43 -10.89 -0.66
N ILE A 129 -0.12 -10.82 -0.40
CA ILE A 129 0.71 -9.67 -0.77
C ILE A 129 0.81 -9.52 -2.30
N ILE A 130 1.04 -10.62 -3.02
CA ILE A 130 1.14 -10.61 -4.48
C ILE A 130 -0.19 -10.16 -5.10
N ALA A 131 -1.33 -10.59 -4.56
CA ALA A 131 -2.64 -10.15 -5.03
C ALA A 131 -2.80 -8.63 -4.88
N ALA A 132 -2.44 -8.05 -3.73
CA ALA A 132 -2.48 -6.60 -3.50
C ALA A 132 -1.54 -5.81 -4.43
N LEU A 133 -0.41 -6.40 -4.82
CA LEU A 133 0.56 -5.81 -5.75
C LEU A 133 0.22 -6.02 -7.24
N SER A 134 -0.97 -6.54 -7.55
CA SER A 134 -1.40 -6.72 -8.95
C SER A 134 -1.37 -5.41 -9.72
N TYR A 135 -0.80 -5.45 -10.93
CA TYR A 135 -0.78 -4.30 -11.84
C TYR A 135 -2.20 -3.83 -12.19
N GLN A 136 -3.11 -4.80 -12.43
CA GLN A 136 -4.54 -4.57 -12.65
C GLN A 136 -5.27 -4.32 -11.32
N PRO A 137 -5.84 -3.13 -11.08
CA PRO A 137 -6.52 -2.79 -9.83
C PRO A 137 -7.65 -3.77 -9.47
N GLU A 138 -8.38 -4.27 -10.46
CA GLU A 138 -9.50 -5.22 -10.31
C GLU A 138 -9.08 -6.62 -9.82
N ARG A 139 -7.78 -6.95 -9.86
CA ARG A 139 -7.25 -8.21 -9.32
C ARG A 139 -6.81 -8.11 -7.87
N ARG A 140 -6.82 -6.90 -7.30
CA ARG A 140 -6.49 -6.67 -5.88
C ARG A 140 -7.69 -7.02 -5.00
N PRO A 141 -7.50 -7.21 -3.68
CA PRO A 141 -8.60 -7.30 -2.74
C PRO A 141 -9.60 -6.15 -2.93
N ALA A 142 -10.90 -6.43 -2.77
CA ALA A 142 -11.94 -5.42 -2.99
C ALA A 142 -11.89 -4.28 -1.95
N ARG A 143 -11.46 -4.60 -0.72
CA ARG A 143 -11.33 -3.66 0.38
C ARG A 143 -9.97 -3.75 1.07
N PRO A 144 -9.46 -2.65 1.64
CA PRO A 144 -8.24 -2.67 2.44
C PRO A 144 -8.40 -3.49 3.73
N ASP A 145 -9.61 -3.54 4.31
CA ASP A 145 -9.91 -4.38 5.48
C ASP A 145 -9.71 -5.87 5.18
N ASP A 146 -10.19 -6.32 4.01
CA ASP A 146 -10.09 -7.70 3.56
C ASP A 146 -8.63 -8.12 3.41
N PHE A 147 -7.81 -7.25 2.79
CA PHE A 147 -6.37 -7.47 2.68
C PHE A 147 -5.71 -7.59 4.05
N GLY A 148 -6.00 -6.66 4.97
CA GLY A 148 -5.44 -6.64 6.31
C GLY A 148 -5.82 -7.88 7.14
N GLU A 149 -7.07 -8.34 7.04
CA GLU A 149 -7.57 -9.53 7.74
C GLU A 149 -6.99 -10.82 7.16
N GLN A 150 -6.92 -10.95 5.83
CA GLN A 150 -6.31 -12.11 5.17
C GLN A 150 -4.83 -12.26 5.55
N LEU A 151 -4.07 -11.15 5.53
CA LEU A 151 -2.67 -11.16 5.93
C LEU A 151 -2.48 -11.44 7.43
N ALA A 152 -3.46 -11.08 8.26
CA ALA A 152 -3.38 -11.35 9.69
C ALA A 152 -3.62 -12.81 10.06
N ARG A 153 -4.39 -13.54 9.24
CA ARG A 153 -4.78 -14.95 9.46
C ARG A 153 -3.87 -15.98 8.80
N SER A 154 -2.92 -15.52 7.99
CA SER A 154 -2.02 -16.37 7.18
C SER A 154 -0.76 -16.80 7.91
#